data_AF-A0A8H7N7Y2-F1
#
_entry.id   AF-A0A8H7N7Y2-F1
#
_cell.length_a   1.000
_cell.length_b   1.000
_cell.length_c   1.000
_cell.angle_alpha   90.00
_cell.angle_beta   90.00
_cell.angle_gamma   90.00
#
_symmetry.space_group_name_H-M   'P 1'
#
loop_
_entity.id
_entity.type
_entity.pdbx_description
1 polymer ?
#
loop_
_entity_poly.entity_id
_entity_poly.type
_entity_poly.pdbx_seq_one_letter_code
_entity_poly.pdbx_strand_id
1 'polypeptide(L)'
;MVSPSLKWGYAPESKGRVTVDASGLDAGKYKAFFLAKDGYKWLANPIEITIAGTSKASFLTDTYTTHNARKGDKFEAKLGGLLSPESVESKFAKASGPGWVKVSDTGVVSGTPDSDKAAEVTIEASGSDGSKAKLQITIPVRKAGSPLVEELSVLSYNLWHGGTQVNDYHRKQIRYFASTNPDIITLQEVSGGHAVRLAEALGWNVYQSDAAGIITRYPIAEVYDDFSRSSSVRVLLDGEKSQVIVRTAHLGFDPYGPYDFCFDHMTVDQVLKREAQSGRTPRFWTLCPRSRARSPTPTRCPSS
;
A
#
# COMPACT_ATOMS: atom_id res chain seq x y z
N MET A 1 14.99 4.82 1.45
CA MET A 1 15.90 3.85 2.08
C MET A 1 15.17 2.52 2.15
N VAL A 2 15.63 1.54 1.36
CA VAL A 2 15.02 0.21 1.28
C VAL A 2 15.17 -0.47 2.64
N SER A 3 14.25 -1.37 2.96
CA SER A 3 14.32 -2.24 4.14
C SER A 3 15.74 -2.80 4.36
N PRO A 4 16.21 -2.96 5.60
CA PRO A 4 17.41 -3.75 5.87
C PRO A 4 17.26 -5.12 5.19
N SER A 5 18.32 -5.58 4.54
CA SER A 5 18.36 -6.90 3.93
C SER A 5 18.13 -7.97 5.00
N LEU A 6 17.20 -8.90 4.75
CA LEU A 6 16.92 -10.01 5.67
C LEU A 6 18.15 -10.92 5.84
N LYS A 7 18.88 -11.11 4.73
CA LYS A 7 20.18 -11.78 4.63
C LYS A 7 20.98 -11.05 3.54
N TRP A 8 22.30 -11.03 3.65
CA TRP A 8 23.16 -10.37 2.67
C TRP A 8 24.56 -10.98 2.62
N GLY A 9 25.29 -10.66 1.56
CA GLY A 9 26.71 -10.98 1.40
C GLY A 9 27.37 -9.96 0.49
N TYR A 10 28.63 -9.62 0.75
CA TYR A 10 29.40 -8.69 -0.07
C TYR A 10 29.92 -9.36 -1.34
N ALA A 11 29.85 -8.65 -2.47
CA ALA A 11 30.49 -9.01 -3.73
C ALA A 11 31.66 -8.04 -4.02
N PRO A 12 32.84 -8.25 -3.43
CA PRO A 12 33.96 -7.30 -3.54
C PRO A 12 34.63 -7.31 -4.92
N GLU A 13 34.55 -8.43 -5.63
CA GLU A 13 35.23 -8.64 -6.92
C GLU A 13 34.39 -8.17 -8.12
N SER A 14 35.07 -7.78 -9.20
CA SER A 14 34.42 -7.35 -10.45
C SER A 14 33.73 -8.50 -11.21
N LYS A 15 34.07 -9.76 -10.90
CA LYS A 15 33.44 -10.97 -11.43
C LYS A 15 33.54 -12.10 -10.41
N GLY A 16 32.46 -12.84 -10.19
CA GLY A 16 32.47 -13.97 -9.27
C GLY A 16 31.07 -14.47 -8.91
N ARG A 17 30.99 -15.24 -7.82
CA ARG A 17 29.74 -15.73 -7.24
C ARG A 17 29.76 -15.43 -5.74
N VAL A 18 28.66 -14.89 -5.22
CA VAL A 18 28.41 -14.75 -3.79
C VAL A 18 27.26 -15.67 -3.43
N THR A 19 27.43 -16.43 -2.34
CA THR A 19 26.37 -17.26 -1.76
C THR A 19 25.85 -16.57 -0.53
N VAL A 20 24.53 -16.37 -0.45
CA VAL A 20 23.86 -15.83 0.73
C VAL A 20 23.14 -16.98 1.42
N ASP A 21 23.45 -17.21 2.69
CA ASP A 21 22.77 -18.24 3.47
C ASP A 21 21.34 -17.81 3.80
N ALA A 22 20.39 -18.52 3.21
CA ALA A 22 18.96 -18.32 3.40
C ALA A 22 18.41 -19.07 4.63
N SER A 23 19.25 -19.77 5.39
CA SER A 23 18.83 -20.47 6.61
C SER A 23 18.15 -19.53 7.61
N GLY A 24 17.06 -20.01 8.22
CA GLY A 24 16.25 -19.24 9.16
C GLY A 24 15.34 -18.18 8.53
N LEU A 25 15.29 -18.09 7.20
CA LEU A 25 14.16 -17.44 6.53
C LEU A 25 12.96 -18.38 6.52
N ASP A 26 11.78 -17.85 6.80
CA ASP A 26 10.53 -18.59 6.69
C ASP A 26 10.26 -19.02 5.24
N ALA A 27 9.32 -19.95 5.05
CA ALA A 27 8.82 -20.22 3.71
C ALA A 27 8.11 -19.00 3.14
N GLY A 28 8.31 -18.72 1.86
CA GLY A 28 7.67 -17.58 1.19
C GLY A 28 8.42 -17.05 -0.02
N LYS A 29 7.91 -15.96 -0.58
CA LYS A 29 8.51 -15.24 -1.72
C LYS A 29 9.42 -14.12 -1.21
N TYR A 30 10.60 -14.03 -1.83
CA TYR A 30 11.65 -13.09 -1.52
C TYR A 30 12.16 -12.43 -2.80
N LYS A 31 12.71 -11.22 -2.68
CA LYS A 31 13.48 -10.56 -3.75
C LYS A 31 14.90 -10.33 -3.27
N ALA A 32 15.87 -10.77 -4.05
CA ALA A 32 17.26 -10.40 -3.84
C ALA A 32 17.65 -9.28 -4.80
N PHE A 33 18.26 -8.24 -4.24
CA PHE A 33 18.69 -7.05 -4.96
C PHE A 33 20.23 -7.03 -5.01
N PHE A 34 20.79 -6.81 -6.20
CA PHE A 34 22.22 -6.59 -6.32
C PHE A 34 22.52 -5.09 -6.32
N LEU A 35 23.11 -4.60 -5.22
CA LEU A 35 23.25 -3.18 -4.91
C LEU A 35 24.70 -2.70 -4.98
N ALA A 36 24.90 -1.47 -5.44
CA ALA A 36 26.22 -0.85 -5.55
C ALA A 36 26.66 -0.20 -4.22
N LYS A 37 27.82 -0.61 -3.70
CA LYS A 37 28.58 0.11 -2.64
C LYS A 37 27.73 0.51 -1.42
N ASP A 38 26.97 -0.44 -0.87
CA ASP A 38 26.04 -0.21 0.26
C ASP A 38 25.02 0.92 0.02
N GLY A 39 24.82 1.30 -1.24
CA GLY A 39 23.77 2.21 -1.69
C GLY A 39 22.56 1.47 -2.26
N TYR A 40 21.61 2.23 -2.81
CA TYR A 40 20.36 1.67 -3.36
C TYR A 40 20.35 1.59 -4.89
N LYS A 41 21.47 1.87 -5.54
CA LYS A 41 21.59 1.73 -6.99
C LYS A 41 21.67 0.26 -7.35
N TRP A 42 20.68 -0.21 -8.11
CA TRP A 42 20.67 -1.58 -8.61
C TRP A 42 21.74 -1.74 -9.69
N LEU A 43 22.56 -2.78 -9.53
CA LEU A 43 23.55 -3.19 -10.52
C LEU A 43 22.98 -4.22 -11.50
N ALA A 44 21.85 -4.86 -11.15
CA ALA A 44 21.12 -5.80 -11.98
C ALA A 44 19.63 -5.79 -11.60
N ASN A 45 18.79 -6.36 -12.47
CA ASN A 45 17.39 -6.60 -12.15
C ASN A 45 17.28 -7.53 -10.92
N PRO A 46 16.34 -7.27 -9.99
CA PRO A 46 16.13 -8.12 -8.83
C PRO A 46 15.72 -9.53 -9.26
N ILE A 47 16.16 -10.53 -8.50
CA ILE A 47 15.74 -11.91 -8.70
C ILE A 47 14.68 -12.29 -7.67
N GLU A 48 13.66 -13.02 -8.11
CA GLU A 48 12.61 -13.57 -7.25
C GLU A 48 13.02 -14.96 -6.78
N ILE A 49 12.93 -15.20 -5.47
CA ILE A 49 13.32 -16.44 -4.81
C ILE A 49 12.12 -16.94 -4.03
N THR A 50 11.79 -18.22 -4.14
CA THR A 50 10.78 -18.86 -3.29
C THR A 50 11.46 -19.87 -2.38
N ILE A 51 11.34 -19.69 -1.07
CA ILE A 51 11.79 -20.68 -0.10
C ILE A 51 10.61 -21.61 0.17
N ALA A 52 10.75 -22.87 -0.25
CA ALA A 52 9.74 -23.89 -0.01
C ALA A 52 9.76 -24.33 1.46
N GLY A 53 8.59 -24.45 2.08
CA GLY A 53 8.42 -24.97 3.43
C GLY A 53 6.95 -25.10 3.81
N THR A 54 6.68 -25.88 4.84
CA THR A 54 5.35 -26.15 5.40
C THR A 54 5.12 -25.25 6.62
N SER A 55 4.89 -23.96 6.41
CA SER A 55 4.40 -23.09 7.48
C SER A 55 2.87 -23.08 7.47
N LYS A 56 2.28 -23.20 8.67
CA LYS A 56 0.83 -23.15 8.85
C LYS A 56 0.26 -21.88 8.20
N ALA A 57 -0.65 -22.07 7.25
CA ALA A 57 -1.30 -20.96 6.58
C ALA A 57 -2.16 -20.17 7.59
N SER A 58 -2.02 -18.85 7.56
CA SER A 58 -2.78 -17.93 8.40
C SER A 58 -3.11 -16.67 7.61
N PHE A 59 -4.32 -16.13 7.79
CA PHE A 59 -4.59 -14.81 7.25
C PHE A 59 -3.87 -13.74 8.08
N LEU A 60 -3.48 -12.65 7.44
CA LEU A 60 -2.87 -11.49 8.09
C LEU A 60 -3.88 -10.76 8.98
N THR A 61 -5.18 -10.92 8.72
CA THR A 61 -6.32 -10.36 9.46
C THR A 61 -7.43 -11.39 9.59
N ASP A 62 -8.28 -11.26 10.61
CA ASP A 62 -9.42 -12.17 10.84
C ASP A 62 -10.68 -11.73 10.07
N THR A 63 -10.81 -10.42 9.84
CA THR A 63 -11.89 -9.78 9.08
C THR A 63 -11.35 -8.85 8.01
N TYR A 64 -12.11 -8.67 6.92
CA TYR A 64 -11.74 -7.75 5.84
C TYR A 64 -12.97 -7.20 5.09
N THR A 65 -13.05 -5.88 4.93
CA THR A 65 -14.07 -5.25 4.09
C THR A 65 -13.49 -4.98 2.69
N THR A 66 -14.17 -5.43 1.64
CA THR A 66 -13.75 -5.16 0.25
C THR A 66 -14.13 -3.75 -0.18
N HIS A 67 -13.76 -3.35 -1.40
CA HIS A 67 -14.38 -2.17 -1.99
C HIS A 67 -15.87 -2.40 -2.23
N ASN A 68 -16.62 -1.31 -2.44
CA ASN A 68 -18.05 -1.38 -2.70
C ASN A 68 -18.31 -2.17 -4.00
N ALA A 69 -19.30 -3.05 -3.96
CA ALA A 69 -19.98 -3.59 -5.11
C ALA A 69 -21.24 -2.75 -5.40
N ARG A 70 -21.88 -2.98 -6.54
CA ARG A 70 -23.19 -2.40 -6.86
C ARG A 70 -24.11 -3.49 -7.41
N LYS A 71 -25.37 -3.49 -6.98
CA LYS A 71 -26.39 -4.41 -7.50
C LYS A 71 -26.45 -4.34 -9.03
N GLY A 72 -26.28 -5.50 -9.67
CA GLY A 72 -26.28 -5.65 -11.12
C GLY A 72 -24.94 -5.42 -11.82
N ASP A 73 -23.96 -4.79 -11.17
CA ASP A 73 -22.62 -4.58 -11.73
C ASP A 73 -21.73 -5.81 -11.46
N LYS A 74 -20.73 -6.03 -12.33
CA LYS A 74 -19.69 -7.02 -12.06
C LYS A 74 -18.82 -6.55 -10.89
N PHE A 75 -18.50 -7.48 -10.01
CA PHE A 75 -17.64 -7.27 -8.86
C PHE A 75 -16.43 -8.21 -8.90
N GLU A 76 -15.26 -7.71 -8.53
CA GLU A 76 -14.04 -8.51 -8.36
C GLU A 76 -13.15 -7.89 -7.27
N ALA A 77 -12.66 -8.70 -6.33
CA ALA A 77 -11.65 -8.29 -5.34
C ALA A 77 -10.61 -9.41 -5.13
N LYS A 78 -9.33 -9.03 -5.02
CA LYS A 78 -8.22 -9.97 -4.84
C LYS A 78 -7.85 -10.06 -3.37
N LEU A 79 -7.90 -11.26 -2.79
CA LEU A 79 -7.61 -11.49 -1.37
C LEU A 79 -6.49 -12.50 -1.12
N GLY A 80 -5.92 -13.09 -2.19
CA GLY A 80 -4.86 -14.10 -2.07
C GLY A 80 -3.64 -13.60 -1.28
N GLY A 81 -3.29 -12.32 -1.43
CA GLY A 81 -2.17 -11.69 -0.71
C GLY A 81 -2.39 -11.52 0.80
N LEU A 82 -3.60 -11.75 1.31
CA LEU A 82 -3.86 -11.73 2.75
C LEU A 82 -3.44 -13.03 3.44
N LEU A 83 -3.11 -14.09 2.70
CA LEU A 83 -2.63 -15.35 3.26
C LEU A 83 -1.12 -15.32 3.47
N SER A 84 -0.67 -15.80 4.64
CA SER A 84 0.74 -15.85 5.02
C SER A 84 1.09 -17.21 5.68
N PRO A 85 2.18 -17.88 5.25
CA PRO A 85 2.98 -17.52 4.09
C PRO A 85 2.18 -17.67 2.79
N GLU A 86 2.52 -16.86 1.79
CA GLU A 86 1.98 -17.06 0.45
C GLU A 86 2.70 -18.26 -0.19
N SER A 87 1.94 -19.20 -0.74
CA SER A 87 2.46 -20.35 -1.48
C SER A 87 1.64 -20.55 -2.74
N VAL A 88 2.30 -20.94 -3.83
CA VAL A 88 1.64 -21.29 -5.11
C VAL A 88 0.75 -22.53 -4.97
N GLU A 89 1.01 -23.36 -3.96
CA GLU A 89 0.22 -24.54 -3.62
C GLU A 89 -1.02 -24.20 -2.77
N SER A 90 -1.11 -22.99 -2.22
CA SER A 90 -2.26 -22.59 -1.42
C SER A 90 -3.52 -22.50 -2.29
N LYS A 91 -4.62 -23.05 -1.79
CA LYS A 91 -5.92 -23.08 -2.49
C LYS A 91 -6.99 -22.36 -1.68
N PHE A 92 -7.76 -21.52 -2.36
CA PHE A 92 -8.87 -20.77 -1.76
C PHE A 92 -10.21 -21.32 -2.21
N ALA A 93 -11.20 -21.27 -1.32
CA ALA A 93 -12.57 -21.67 -1.60
C ALA A 93 -13.57 -20.84 -0.80
N LYS A 94 -14.79 -20.72 -1.32
CA LYS A 94 -15.92 -20.15 -0.58
C LYS A 94 -16.43 -21.19 0.41
N ALA A 95 -16.29 -20.93 1.71
CA ALA A 95 -16.85 -21.78 2.75
C ALA A 95 -18.34 -21.47 3.00
N SER A 96 -18.72 -20.18 2.97
CA SER A 96 -20.11 -19.74 3.09
C SER A 96 -20.30 -18.36 2.46
N GLY A 97 -21.55 -17.98 2.20
CA GLY A 97 -21.91 -16.69 1.61
C GLY A 97 -22.89 -16.83 0.44
N PRO A 98 -23.45 -15.70 -0.05
CA PRO A 98 -24.52 -15.71 -1.05
C PRO A 98 -24.14 -16.41 -2.36
N GLY A 99 -25.16 -16.85 -3.09
CA GLY A 99 -25.00 -17.63 -4.33
C GLY A 99 -24.29 -16.87 -5.45
N TRP A 100 -24.43 -15.55 -5.49
CA TRP A 100 -23.77 -14.72 -6.51
C TRP A 100 -22.26 -14.60 -6.32
N VAL A 101 -21.74 -14.86 -5.12
CA VAL A 101 -20.30 -14.79 -4.82
C VAL A 101 -19.60 -16.09 -5.18
N LYS A 102 -18.53 -15.97 -5.95
CA LYS A 102 -17.59 -17.03 -6.29
C LYS A 102 -16.21 -16.67 -5.74
N VAL A 103 -15.42 -17.69 -5.40
CA VAL A 103 -14.03 -17.55 -4.95
C VAL A 103 -13.18 -18.47 -5.82
N SER A 104 -12.20 -17.91 -6.53
CA SER A 104 -11.24 -18.69 -7.31
C SER A 104 -10.26 -19.43 -6.40
N ASP A 105 -9.55 -20.41 -6.95
CA ASP A 105 -8.52 -21.16 -6.23
C ASP A 105 -7.29 -20.31 -5.85
N THR A 106 -7.17 -19.11 -6.43
CA THR A 106 -6.14 -18.08 -6.14
C THR A 106 -6.62 -16.96 -5.20
N GLY A 107 -7.85 -17.04 -4.70
CA GLY A 107 -8.38 -16.05 -3.75
C GLY A 107 -8.94 -14.79 -4.42
N VAL A 108 -9.39 -14.87 -5.67
CA VAL A 108 -10.18 -13.81 -6.32
C VAL A 108 -11.65 -14.03 -6.00
N VAL A 109 -12.26 -13.06 -5.34
CA VAL A 109 -13.70 -13.02 -5.06
C VAL A 109 -14.39 -12.30 -6.20
N SER A 110 -15.39 -12.89 -6.83
CA SER A 110 -16.10 -12.28 -7.96
C SER A 110 -17.58 -12.62 -8.00
N GLY A 111 -18.35 -11.85 -8.77
CA GLY A 111 -19.77 -12.11 -9.00
C GLY A 111 -20.57 -10.89 -9.44
N THR A 112 -21.89 -10.99 -9.36
CA THR A 112 -22.82 -9.89 -9.65
C THR A 112 -23.90 -9.87 -8.57
N PRO A 113 -23.92 -8.86 -7.68
CA PRO A 113 -24.89 -8.82 -6.59
C PRO A 113 -26.33 -8.75 -7.11
N ASP A 114 -27.21 -9.57 -6.52
CA ASP A 114 -28.64 -9.68 -6.82
C ASP A 114 -29.52 -8.80 -5.91
N SER A 115 -28.96 -8.30 -4.80
CA SER A 115 -29.57 -7.40 -3.82
C SER A 115 -28.65 -6.23 -3.51
N ASP A 116 -29.17 -5.23 -2.81
CA ASP A 116 -28.46 -4.05 -2.30
C ASP A 116 -28.06 -4.19 -0.81
N LYS A 117 -28.10 -5.42 -0.28
CA LYS A 117 -27.61 -5.72 1.06
C LYS A 117 -26.14 -6.11 1.01
N ALA A 118 -25.38 -5.71 2.03
CA ALA A 118 -24.02 -6.19 2.19
C ALA A 118 -23.98 -7.73 2.23
N ALA A 119 -22.97 -8.31 1.60
CA ALA A 119 -22.76 -9.75 1.59
C ALA A 119 -21.66 -10.14 2.57
N GLU A 120 -22.00 -11.01 3.51
CA GLU A 120 -21.04 -11.68 4.38
C GLU A 120 -20.59 -12.99 3.73
N VAL A 121 -19.28 -13.20 3.64
CA VAL A 121 -18.69 -14.37 2.99
C VAL A 121 -17.59 -14.92 3.90
N THR A 122 -17.57 -16.22 4.13
CA THR A 122 -16.40 -16.88 4.74
C THR A 122 -15.58 -17.53 3.66
N ILE A 123 -14.30 -17.17 3.60
CA ILE A 123 -13.31 -17.78 2.72
C ILE A 123 -12.50 -18.77 3.55
N GLU A 124 -12.26 -19.95 3.00
CA GLU A 124 -11.31 -20.92 3.54
C GLU A 124 -10.11 -21.01 2.60
N ALA A 125 -8.91 -20.99 3.18
CA ALA A 125 -7.66 -21.25 2.48
C ALA A 125 -7.03 -22.53 3.03
N SER A 126 -6.54 -23.39 2.15
CA SER A 126 -5.74 -24.57 2.49
C SER A 126 -4.28 -24.29 2.16
N GLY A 127 -3.40 -24.43 3.15
CA GLY A 127 -1.95 -24.32 2.99
C GLY A 127 -1.33 -25.54 2.32
N SER A 128 -0.06 -25.42 1.91
CA SER A 128 0.71 -26.52 1.31
C SER A 128 0.90 -27.71 2.27
N ASP A 129 0.79 -27.48 3.57
CA ASP A 129 0.87 -28.48 4.64
C ASP A 129 -0.49 -29.11 4.98
N GLY A 130 -1.55 -28.77 4.25
CA GLY A 130 -2.92 -29.19 4.51
C GLY A 130 -3.61 -28.43 5.65
N SER A 131 -2.94 -27.44 6.27
CA SER A 131 -3.57 -26.57 7.26
C SER A 131 -4.69 -25.75 6.65
N LYS A 132 -5.71 -25.42 7.45
CA LYS A 132 -6.83 -24.59 7.03
C LYS A 132 -6.87 -23.28 7.80
N ALA A 133 -7.12 -22.19 7.09
CA ALA A 133 -7.35 -20.86 7.64
C ALA A 133 -8.68 -20.31 7.12
N LYS A 134 -9.34 -19.46 7.92
CA LYS A 134 -10.59 -18.80 7.53
C LYS A 134 -10.45 -17.30 7.61
N LEU A 135 -11.09 -16.60 6.67
CA LEU A 135 -11.23 -15.15 6.64
C LEU A 135 -12.71 -14.80 6.48
N GLN A 136 -13.19 -13.92 7.35
CA GLN A 136 -14.53 -13.35 7.21
C GLN A 136 -14.43 -12.07 6.41
N ILE A 137 -15.21 -11.95 5.34
CA ILE A 137 -15.25 -10.73 4.55
C ILE A 137 -16.66 -10.16 4.45
N THR A 138 -16.72 -8.84 4.41
CA THR A 138 -17.92 -8.08 4.11
C THR A 138 -17.73 -7.41 2.75
N ILE A 139 -18.68 -7.62 1.84
CA ILE A 139 -18.76 -6.90 0.56
C ILE A 139 -19.91 -5.90 0.68
N PRO A 140 -19.64 -4.59 0.87
CA PRO A 140 -20.69 -3.58 0.84
C PRO A 140 -21.32 -3.54 -0.54
N VAL A 141 -22.66 -3.50 -0.63
CA VAL A 141 -23.36 -3.45 -1.92
C VAL A 141 -24.20 -2.17 -2.00
N ARG A 142 -23.93 -1.37 -3.02
CA ARG A 142 -24.70 -0.16 -3.35
C ARG A 142 -25.93 -0.50 -4.17
N LYS A 143 -26.94 0.35 -4.09
CA LYS A 143 -28.16 0.24 -4.91
C LYS A 143 -27.81 0.37 -6.39
N ALA A 144 -28.55 -0.33 -7.24
CA ALA A 144 -28.40 -0.20 -8.69
C ALA A 144 -28.53 1.28 -9.11
N GLY A 145 -27.57 1.76 -9.91
CA GLY A 145 -27.50 3.13 -10.38
C GLY A 145 -27.04 4.20 -9.38
N SER A 146 -26.85 3.90 -8.09
CA SER A 146 -26.31 4.88 -7.12
C SER A 146 -24.78 4.99 -7.24
N PRO A 147 -24.15 6.10 -6.83
CA PRO A 147 -22.68 6.23 -6.83
C PRO A 147 -22.00 5.06 -6.11
N LEU A 148 -20.87 4.58 -6.67
CA LEU A 148 -20.15 3.44 -6.09
C LEU A 148 -19.46 3.85 -4.79
N VAL A 149 -19.00 5.10 -4.73
CA VAL A 149 -18.35 5.74 -3.58
C VAL A 149 -19.07 7.04 -3.30
N GLU A 150 -19.85 7.06 -2.23
CA GLU A 150 -20.57 8.27 -1.76
C GLU A 150 -19.72 9.05 -0.75
N GLU A 151 -19.00 8.32 0.10
CA GLU A 151 -18.05 8.86 1.07
C GLU A 151 -16.69 8.21 0.80
N LEU A 152 -15.64 9.04 0.75
CA LEU A 152 -14.28 8.60 0.45
C LEU A 152 -13.43 8.69 1.72
N SER A 153 -12.94 7.55 2.20
CA SER A 153 -12.02 7.50 3.34
C SER A 153 -10.56 7.50 2.86
N VAL A 154 -9.79 8.51 3.28
CA VAL A 154 -8.38 8.66 2.90
C VAL A 154 -7.49 8.64 4.13
N LEU A 155 -6.55 7.69 4.16
CA LEU A 155 -5.53 7.59 5.20
C LEU A 155 -4.20 8.17 4.71
N SER A 156 -3.55 9.02 5.51
CA SER A 156 -2.14 9.40 5.30
C SER A 156 -1.27 8.73 6.34
N TYR A 157 -0.24 8.03 5.90
CA TYR A 157 0.57 7.18 6.77
C TYR A 157 2.05 7.22 6.38
N ASN A 158 2.89 7.82 7.23
CA ASN A 158 4.33 7.68 7.12
C ASN A 158 4.74 6.30 7.64
N LEU A 159 5.45 5.52 6.83
CA LEU A 159 5.80 4.15 7.17
C LEU A 159 7.04 4.03 8.08
N TRP A 160 7.80 5.10 8.32
CA TRP A 160 9.13 5.02 8.97
C TRP A 160 10.02 4.00 8.25
N HIS A 161 10.52 4.42 7.07
CA HIS A 161 11.31 3.62 6.12
C HIS A 161 10.63 2.33 5.59
N GLY A 162 9.31 2.31 5.45
CA GLY A 162 8.57 1.13 4.98
C GLY A 162 8.04 0.22 6.09
N GLY A 163 8.23 0.60 7.35
CA GLY A 163 7.77 -0.11 8.54
C GLY A 163 8.86 -0.91 9.24
N THR A 164 10.03 -1.01 8.64
CA THR A 164 11.08 -1.96 9.06
C THR A 164 11.66 -1.72 10.44
N GLN A 165 11.40 -0.54 11.00
CA GLN A 165 11.77 -0.21 12.37
C GLN A 165 10.84 -0.87 13.41
N VAL A 166 9.81 -1.60 12.96
CA VAL A 166 8.85 -2.31 13.80
C VAL A 166 8.90 -3.81 13.52
N ASN A 167 9.02 -4.62 14.57
CA ASN A 167 8.92 -6.09 14.44
C ASN A 167 7.54 -6.49 13.90
N ASP A 168 7.50 -7.46 12.97
CA ASP A 168 6.27 -7.92 12.32
C ASP A 168 5.48 -6.79 11.65
N TYR A 169 6.19 -5.80 11.10
CA TYR A 169 5.59 -4.61 10.50
C TYR A 169 4.58 -4.93 9.41
N HIS A 170 4.83 -5.96 8.59
CA HIS A 170 3.93 -6.30 7.49
C HIS A 170 2.55 -6.71 8.00
N ARG A 171 2.47 -7.70 8.90
CA ARG A 171 1.19 -8.13 9.48
C ARG A 171 0.51 -6.98 10.21
N LYS A 172 1.25 -6.20 11.00
CA LYS A 172 0.70 -5.06 11.74
C LYS A 172 0.10 -3.99 10.82
N GLN A 173 0.80 -3.62 9.75
CA GLN A 173 0.32 -2.66 8.75
C GLN A 173 -0.94 -3.17 8.06
N ILE A 174 -0.95 -4.42 7.58
CA ILE A 174 -2.12 -5.00 6.90
C ILE A 174 -3.31 -5.10 7.85
N ARG A 175 -3.11 -5.52 9.11
CA ARG A 175 -4.18 -5.52 10.13
C ARG A 175 -4.75 -4.13 10.37
N TYR A 176 -3.88 -3.14 10.53
CA TYR A 176 -4.31 -1.76 10.77
C TYR A 176 -5.13 -1.21 9.59
N PHE A 177 -4.68 -1.43 8.36
CA PHE A 177 -5.41 -1.02 7.15
C PHE A 177 -6.72 -1.77 6.99
N ALA A 178 -6.75 -3.08 7.24
CA ALA A 178 -7.98 -3.86 7.23
C ALA A 178 -9.00 -3.35 8.27
N SER A 179 -8.56 -3.05 9.49
CA SER A 179 -9.44 -2.59 10.57
C SER A 179 -9.92 -1.15 10.41
N THR A 180 -9.10 -0.27 9.85
CA THR A 180 -9.48 1.14 9.61
C THR A 180 -10.30 1.33 8.33
N ASN A 181 -10.25 0.33 7.43
CA ASN A 181 -11.02 0.28 6.20
C ASN A 181 -10.97 1.55 5.34
N PRO A 182 -9.78 2.10 5.01
CA PRO A 182 -9.70 3.24 4.09
C PRO A 182 -9.99 2.79 2.65
N ASP A 183 -10.35 3.74 1.81
CA ASP A 183 -10.45 3.56 0.36
C ASP A 183 -9.12 3.79 -0.35
N ILE A 184 -8.37 4.78 0.16
CA ILE A 184 -7.10 5.23 -0.38
C ILE A 184 -6.13 5.44 0.77
N ILE A 185 -4.91 4.93 0.62
CA ILE A 185 -3.82 5.17 1.57
C ILE A 185 -2.69 5.87 0.84
N THR A 186 -2.28 7.01 1.38
CA THR A 186 -1.11 7.75 0.94
C THR A 186 0.05 7.50 1.89
N LEU A 187 1.23 7.24 1.33
CA LEU A 187 2.37 6.68 2.03
C LEU A 187 3.59 7.59 1.90
N GLN A 188 4.23 7.88 3.01
CA GLN A 188 5.55 8.55 3.06
C GLN A 188 6.63 7.59 3.55
N GLU A 189 7.89 7.96 3.30
CA GLU A 189 9.06 7.11 3.57
C GLU A 189 9.00 5.72 2.91
N VAL A 190 8.43 5.68 1.72
CA VAL A 190 8.49 4.51 0.85
C VAL A 190 9.78 4.51 0.04
N SER A 191 10.34 3.33 -0.21
CA SER A 191 11.30 3.09 -1.29
C SER A 191 11.37 1.59 -1.59
N GLY A 192 12.07 1.16 -2.64
CA GLY A 192 12.32 -0.26 -2.91
C GLY A 192 11.07 -1.17 -2.89
N GLY A 193 9.92 -0.67 -3.34
CA GLY A 193 8.68 -1.45 -3.42
C GLY A 193 7.84 -1.56 -2.14
N HIS A 194 8.08 -0.75 -1.10
CA HIS A 194 7.29 -0.80 0.15
C HIS A 194 5.78 -0.69 -0.04
N ALA A 195 5.30 0.22 -0.89
CA ALA A 195 3.89 0.37 -1.21
C ALA A 195 3.38 -0.79 -2.08
N VAL A 196 4.21 -1.29 -3.00
CA VAL A 196 3.87 -2.45 -3.84
C VAL A 196 3.57 -3.67 -2.98
N ARG A 197 4.45 -4.01 -2.02
CA ARG A 197 4.22 -5.10 -1.05
C ARG A 197 2.89 -4.96 -0.31
N LEU A 198 2.54 -3.74 0.11
CA LEU A 198 1.28 -3.49 0.84
C LEU A 198 0.07 -3.66 -0.08
N ALA A 199 0.16 -3.15 -1.32
CA ALA A 199 -0.89 -3.28 -2.31
C ALA A 199 -1.10 -4.73 -2.77
N GLU A 200 -0.03 -5.50 -2.96
CA GLU A 200 -0.09 -6.92 -3.29
C GLU A 200 -0.83 -7.71 -2.20
N ALA A 201 -0.50 -7.46 -0.93
CA ALA A 201 -1.19 -8.11 0.19
C ALA A 201 -2.69 -7.75 0.26
N LEU A 202 -3.04 -6.48 0.02
CA LEU A 202 -4.43 -6.01 0.02
C LEU A 202 -5.19 -6.32 -1.28
N GLY A 203 -4.49 -6.69 -2.35
CA GLY A 203 -5.04 -6.83 -3.70
C GLY A 203 -5.43 -5.50 -4.37
N TRP A 204 -4.75 -4.41 -4.02
CA TRP A 204 -5.07 -3.04 -4.44
C TRP A 204 -4.19 -2.54 -5.59
N ASN A 205 -4.62 -1.44 -6.21
CA ASN A 205 -3.82 -0.72 -7.18
C ASN A 205 -2.76 0.13 -6.46
N VAL A 206 -1.60 0.34 -7.10
CA VAL A 206 -0.49 1.08 -6.51
C VAL A 206 0.20 1.98 -7.52
N TYR A 207 0.58 3.16 -7.05
CA TYR A 207 1.66 3.95 -7.63
C TYR A 207 2.70 4.25 -6.55
N GLN A 208 3.97 4.08 -6.87
CA GLN A 208 5.07 4.43 -5.97
C GLN A 208 6.16 5.15 -6.77
N SER A 209 6.55 6.34 -6.30
CA SER A 209 7.80 6.99 -6.68
C SER A 209 8.86 6.77 -5.60
N ASP A 210 10.03 7.35 -5.78
CA ASP A 210 11.11 7.32 -4.78
C ASP A 210 10.79 8.13 -3.50
N ALA A 211 9.77 8.99 -3.53
CA ALA A 211 9.44 9.87 -2.41
C ALA A 211 8.15 9.52 -1.68
N ALA A 212 7.14 9.03 -2.41
CA ALA A 212 5.82 8.76 -1.85
C ALA A 212 5.04 7.70 -2.64
N GLY A 213 4.11 7.04 -1.97
CA GLY A 213 3.27 5.98 -2.53
C GLY A 213 1.78 6.27 -2.35
N ILE A 214 0.97 5.75 -3.26
CA ILE A 214 -0.49 5.79 -3.18
C ILE A 214 -0.99 4.37 -3.48
N ILE A 215 -1.76 3.81 -2.57
CA ILE A 215 -2.46 2.54 -2.78
C ILE A 215 -3.97 2.78 -2.69
N THR A 216 -4.75 2.16 -3.57
CA THR A 216 -6.19 2.42 -3.68
C THR A 216 -6.94 1.17 -4.11
N ARG A 217 -8.14 1.00 -3.54
CA ARG A 217 -9.10 -0.02 -3.93
C ARG A 217 -9.56 0.11 -5.40
N TYR A 218 -9.52 1.33 -5.93
CA TYR A 218 -10.09 1.69 -7.23
C TYR A 218 -9.02 1.90 -8.31
N PRO A 219 -9.37 1.75 -9.61
CA PRO A 219 -8.41 1.88 -10.70
C PRO A 219 -7.70 3.24 -10.74
N ILE A 220 -6.42 3.21 -11.06
CA ILE A 220 -5.62 4.41 -11.37
C ILE A 220 -5.67 4.62 -12.87
N ALA A 221 -6.24 5.75 -13.31
CA ALA A 221 -6.34 6.10 -14.73
C ALA A 221 -5.12 6.86 -15.24
N GLU A 222 -4.48 7.65 -14.37
CA GLU A 222 -3.40 8.54 -14.77
C GLU A 222 -2.44 8.76 -13.60
N VAL A 223 -1.15 8.87 -13.93
CA VAL A 223 -0.07 9.20 -13.00
C VAL A 223 0.50 10.56 -13.38
N TYR A 224 0.68 11.42 -12.39
CA TYR A 224 1.21 12.77 -12.52
C TYR A 224 2.57 12.85 -11.81
N ASP A 225 3.65 12.56 -12.53
CA ASP A 225 5.00 12.50 -11.95
C ASP A 225 5.78 13.81 -12.14
N ASP A 226 5.30 14.88 -11.50
CA ASP A 226 5.83 16.24 -11.75
C ASP A 226 6.70 16.80 -10.62
N PHE A 227 6.97 16.02 -9.56
CA PHE A 227 7.65 16.56 -8.37
C PHE A 227 8.45 15.53 -7.59
N SER A 228 9.72 15.86 -7.31
CA SER A 228 10.66 14.96 -6.63
C SER A 228 10.27 14.53 -5.20
N ARG A 229 9.26 15.15 -4.60
CA ARG A 229 8.81 14.90 -3.22
C ARG A 229 7.30 14.70 -3.05
N SER A 230 6.58 14.51 -4.14
CA SER A 230 5.15 14.23 -4.10
C SER A 230 4.76 13.26 -5.19
N SER A 231 3.75 12.44 -4.92
CA SER A 231 3.14 11.57 -5.92
C SER A 231 1.69 11.98 -6.13
N SER A 232 1.20 11.84 -7.35
CA SER A 232 -0.18 12.20 -7.68
C SER A 232 -0.76 11.26 -8.71
N VAL A 233 -2.01 10.86 -8.50
CA VAL A 233 -2.73 9.95 -9.41
C VAL A 233 -4.19 10.36 -9.56
N ARG A 234 -4.76 10.06 -10.72
CA ARG A 234 -6.21 10.10 -10.95
C ARG A 234 -6.82 8.74 -10.63
N VAL A 235 -7.74 8.71 -9.68
CA VAL A 235 -8.43 7.50 -9.22
C VAL A 235 -9.88 7.52 -9.72
N LEU A 236 -10.31 6.42 -10.33
CA LEU A 236 -11.67 6.24 -10.86
C LEU A 236 -12.58 5.63 -9.79
N LEU A 237 -13.33 6.45 -9.06
CA LEU A 237 -14.22 5.97 -7.99
C LEU A 237 -15.49 5.30 -8.56
N ASP A 238 -15.95 5.74 -9.73
CA ASP A 238 -17.09 5.16 -10.46
C ASP A 238 -16.92 5.37 -11.97
N GLY A 239 -15.77 4.96 -12.49
CA GLY A 239 -15.38 5.21 -13.88
C GLY A 239 -15.26 6.71 -14.19
N GLU A 240 -15.81 7.15 -15.32
CA GLU A 240 -15.83 8.58 -15.69
C GLU A 240 -16.83 9.42 -14.91
N LYS A 241 -17.82 8.79 -14.27
CA LYS A 241 -18.88 9.50 -13.54
C LYS A 241 -18.39 10.12 -12.22
N SER A 242 -17.37 9.51 -11.61
CA SER A 242 -16.79 10.00 -10.35
C SER A 242 -15.30 9.68 -10.31
N GLN A 243 -14.48 10.73 -10.18
CA GLN A 243 -13.03 10.65 -10.17
C GLN A 243 -12.45 11.65 -9.17
N VAL A 244 -11.30 11.33 -8.62
CA VAL A 244 -10.53 12.24 -7.77
C VAL A 244 -9.06 12.24 -8.18
N ILE A 245 -8.40 13.38 -8.02
CA ILE A 245 -6.93 13.45 -8.06
C ILE A 245 -6.44 13.40 -6.63
N VAL A 246 -5.68 12.36 -6.30
CA VAL A 246 -5.06 12.21 -4.98
C VAL A 246 -3.62 12.61 -5.07
N ARG A 247 -3.18 13.44 -4.13
CA ARG A 247 -1.80 13.90 -4.03
C ARG A 247 -1.28 13.67 -2.62
N THR A 248 -0.06 13.15 -2.54
CA THR A 248 0.67 12.96 -1.29
C THR A 248 2.03 13.63 -1.40
N ALA A 249 2.53 14.20 -0.31
CA ALA A 249 3.81 14.88 -0.27
C ALA A 249 4.60 14.47 0.97
N HIS A 250 5.91 14.31 0.81
CA HIS A 250 6.84 14.10 1.89
C HIS A 250 7.80 15.30 1.94
N LEU A 251 7.34 16.36 2.63
CA LEU A 251 8.01 17.66 2.65
C LEU A 251 9.28 17.63 3.53
N GLY A 252 9.98 18.77 3.59
CA GLY A 252 11.17 18.88 4.42
C GLY A 252 10.81 18.77 5.88
N PHE A 253 11.47 17.86 6.59
CA PHE A 253 11.38 17.81 8.04
C PHE A 253 12.32 18.83 8.68
N ASP A 254 13.48 19.11 8.07
CA ASP A 254 14.54 19.97 8.59
C ASP A 254 14.53 21.39 7.97
N PRO A 255 14.81 22.42 8.79
CA PRO A 255 14.70 22.49 10.26
C PRO A 255 13.31 22.18 10.83
N TYR A 256 13.30 21.60 12.04
CA TYR A 256 12.10 21.20 12.77
C TYR A 256 11.94 22.05 14.03
N GLY A 257 11.02 23.02 13.99
CA GLY A 257 10.86 24.01 15.05
C GLY A 257 10.79 23.45 16.48
N PRO A 258 10.07 22.34 16.76
CA PRO A 258 10.08 21.74 18.10
C PRO A 258 11.47 21.33 18.60
N TYR A 259 12.36 20.87 17.71
CA TYR A 259 13.73 20.54 18.09
C TYR A 259 14.57 21.80 18.30
N ASP A 260 14.35 22.83 17.48
CA ASP A 260 15.01 24.13 17.65
C ASP A 260 14.65 24.77 19.01
N PHE A 261 13.43 24.56 19.51
CA PHE A 261 13.04 24.96 20.87
C PHE A 261 13.67 24.05 21.95
N CYS A 262 13.53 22.73 21.80
CA CYS A 262 13.88 21.78 22.85
C CYS A 262 15.39 21.56 23.03
N PHE A 263 16.17 21.63 21.95
CA PHE A 263 17.59 21.29 21.94
C PHE A 263 18.49 22.47 21.65
N ASP A 264 18.08 23.37 20.75
CA ASP A 264 18.86 24.57 20.38
C ASP A 264 18.46 25.82 21.20
N HIS A 265 17.43 25.70 22.05
CA HIS A 265 16.89 26.78 22.92
C HIS A 265 16.59 28.09 22.18
N MET A 266 16.15 28.00 20.91
CA MET A 266 15.84 29.16 20.08
C MET A 266 14.57 29.89 20.55
N THR A 267 14.53 31.21 20.33
CA THR A 267 13.33 32.00 20.56
C THR A 267 12.28 31.77 19.46
N VAL A 268 11.02 32.15 19.72
CA VAL A 268 9.93 32.05 18.74
C VAL A 268 10.30 32.74 17.41
N ASP A 269 10.89 33.93 17.47
CA ASP A 269 11.30 34.68 16.27
C ASP A 269 12.42 33.98 15.48
N GLN A 270 13.36 33.33 16.19
CA GLN A 270 14.43 32.55 15.56
C GLN A 270 13.85 31.32 14.87
N VAL A 271 12.94 30.60 15.53
CA VAL A 271 12.28 29.42 14.95
C VAL A 271 11.41 29.79 13.75
N LEU A 272 10.64 30.88 13.80
CA LEU A 272 9.82 31.32 12.66
C LEU A 272 10.67 31.73 11.46
N LYS A 273 11.82 32.40 11.68
CA LYS A 273 12.77 32.71 10.60
C LYS A 273 13.40 31.44 10.01
N ARG A 274 13.68 30.44 10.84
CA ARG A 274 14.29 29.17 10.43
C ARG A 274 13.30 28.23 9.74
N GLU A 275 12.03 28.24 10.13
CA GLU A 275 10.93 27.55 9.43
C GLU A 275 10.77 28.03 7.97
N ALA A 276 11.08 29.31 7.67
CA ALA A 276 11.12 29.82 6.29
C ALA A 276 12.30 29.25 5.47
N GLN A 277 13.37 28.82 6.14
CA GLN A 277 14.52 28.13 5.54
C GLN A 277 14.30 26.62 5.43
N SER A 278 13.28 26.09 6.12
CA SER A 278 12.88 24.70 5.98
C SER A 278 12.51 24.41 4.54
N GLY A 279 12.85 23.22 4.07
CA GLY A 279 12.37 22.79 2.76
C GLY A 279 10.85 22.63 2.71
N ARG A 280 10.11 22.75 3.82
CA ARG A 280 8.66 22.56 3.90
C ARG A 280 7.91 23.72 3.24
N THR A 281 8.22 24.94 3.65
CA THR A 281 7.49 26.15 3.28
C THR A 281 7.60 26.47 1.79
N PRO A 282 8.79 26.52 1.17
CA PRO A 282 8.92 26.76 -0.27
C PRO A 282 8.25 25.66 -1.11
N ARG A 283 8.34 24.40 -0.68
CA ARG A 283 7.71 23.28 -1.40
C ARG A 283 6.19 23.35 -1.34
N PHE A 284 5.60 23.67 -0.20
CA PHE A 284 4.16 23.86 -0.07
C PHE A 284 3.63 24.90 -1.07
N TRP A 285 4.31 26.06 -1.18
CA TRP A 285 3.92 27.12 -2.10
C TRP A 285 4.10 26.76 -3.58
N THR A 286 5.04 25.86 -3.93
CA THR A 286 5.13 25.34 -5.31
C THR A 286 4.05 24.32 -5.66
N LEU A 287 3.54 23.57 -4.67
CA LEU A 287 2.54 22.52 -4.85
C LEU A 287 1.14 23.09 -5.08
N CYS A 288 0.75 24.12 -4.33
CA CYS A 288 -0.63 24.64 -4.33
C CYS A 288 -1.13 25.20 -5.67
N PRO A 289 -0.38 26.06 -6.39
CA PRO A 289 -0.82 26.61 -7.68
C PRO A 289 -1.02 25.53 -8.75
N ARG A 290 -0.22 24.46 -8.72
CA ARG A 290 -0.31 23.35 -9.69
C ARG A 290 -1.45 22.40 -9.38
N SER A 291 -1.85 22.27 -8.11
CA SER A 291 -3.09 21.59 -7.74
C SER A 291 -4.31 22.30 -8.34
N ARG A 292 -4.33 23.65 -8.30
CA ARG A 292 -5.39 24.47 -8.91
C ARG A 292 -5.49 24.26 -10.42
N ALA A 293 -4.36 24.23 -11.13
CA ALA A 293 -4.33 24.11 -12.59
C ALA A 293 -4.90 22.78 -13.13
N ARG A 294 -4.99 21.73 -12.28
CA ARG A 294 -5.42 20.39 -12.68
C ARG A 294 -6.80 19.99 -12.15
N SER A 295 -7.44 20.88 -11.39
CA SER A 295 -8.79 20.68 -10.89
C SER A 295 -9.73 21.70 -11.52
N PRO A 296 -10.85 21.28 -12.13
CA PRO A 296 -11.89 22.21 -12.59
C PRO A 296 -12.65 22.85 -11.41
N THR A 297 -12.45 22.38 -10.18
CA THR A 297 -13.04 22.92 -8.94
C THR A 297 -11.98 23.63 -8.08
N PRO A 298 -12.35 24.67 -7.31
CA PRO A 298 -11.40 25.44 -6.53
C PRO A 298 -10.81 24.57 -5.41
N THR A 299 -9.54 24.16 -5.54
CA THR A 299 -8.80 23.57 -4.42
C THR A 299 -8.70 24.59 -3.28
N ARG A 300 -9.05 24.18 -2.05
CA ARG A 300 -8.83 24.93 -0.81
C ARG A 300 -7.33 25.04 -0.51
N CYS A 301 -6.63 25.82 -1.30
CA CYS A 301 -5.29 26.28 -1.01
C CYS A 301 -5.42 27.62 -0.29
N PRO A 302 -4.89 27.79 0.93
CA PRO A 302 -4.88 29.10 1.59
C PRO A 302 -4.20 30.13 0.68
N SER A 303 -4.76 31.34 0.61
CA SER A 303 -4.08 32.48 0.01
C SER A 303 -2.89 32.84 0.90
N SER A 304 -1.76 33.13 0.25
CA SER A 304 -0.57 33.76 0.85
C SER A 304 -0.92 35.04 1.59
#